data_AF-A0AAV0XQG5-F1
#
_entry.id   AF-A0AAV0XQG5-F1
#
_cell.length_a   1.000
_cell.length_b   1.000
_cell.length_c   1.000
_cell.angle_alpha   90.00
_cell.angle_beta   90.00
_cell.angle_gamma   90.00
#
_symmetry.space_group_name_H-M   'P 1'
#
loop_
_entity.id
_entity.type
_entity.pdbx_description
1 polymer ?
#
loop_
_entity_poly.entity_id
_entity_poly.type
_entity_poly.pdbx_seq_one_letter_code
_entity_poly.pdbx_strand_id
1 'polypeptide(L)'
;MDVYDEAKVRITDLQKRAKRIYDAGELMVGKEPTKTERTRFRIIYATSENLNTDFESQLSVINRNMGKPGVEVVDADKLREDFETVYFGCNIFG
;
A
#
# COMPACT_ATOMS: atom_id res chain seq x y z
N MET A 1 12.01 -16.35 10.32
CA MET A 1 10.92 -15.97 9.42
C MET A 1 11.38 -16.36 8.03
N ASP A 2 10.59 -17.10 7.28
CA ASP A 2 10.99 -17.46 5.91
C ASP A 2 10.67 -16.31 4.94
N VAL A 3 11.17 -16.42 3.69
CA VAL A 3 10.98 -15.37 2.66
C VAL A 3 9.50 -15.13 2.35
N TYR A 4 8.64 -16.13 2.54
CA TYR A 4 7.21 -16.03 2.30
C TYR A 4 6.50 -15.23 3.40
N ASP A 5 6.78 -15.56 4.65
CA ASP A 5 6.30 -14.83 5.83
C ASP A 5 6.76 -13.38 5.83
N GLU A 6 8.02 -13.13 5.46
CA GLU A 6 8.52 -11.76 5.31
C GLU A 6 7.76 -10.97 4.24
N ALA A 7 7.45 -11.60 3.09
CA ALA A 7 6.69 -10.96 2.03
C ALA A 7 5.26 -10.60 2.47
N LYS A 8 4.59 -11.47 3.23
CA LYS A 8 3.25 -11.21 3.80
C LYS A 8 3.27 -10.01 4.75
N VAL A 9 4.26 -9.94 5.65
CA VAL A 9 4.43 -8.80 6.56
C VAL A 9 4.66 -7.51 5.77
N ARG A 10 5.55 -7.54 4.77
CA ARG A 10 5.83 -6.37 3.93
C ARG A 10 4.61 -5.90 3.14
N ILE A 11 3.80 -6.80 2.57
CA ILE A 11 2.53 -6.43 1.92
C ILE A 11 1.61 -5.70 2.90
N THR A 12 1.47 -6.23 4.11
CA THR A 12 0.61 -5.63 5.14
C THR A 12 1.07 -4.20 5.48
N ASP A 13 2.38 -3.99 5.59
CA ASP A 13 2.96 -2.68 5.88
C ASP A 13 2.79 -1.68 4.72
N LEU A 14 2.92 -2.16 3.48
CA LEU A 14 2.67 -1.36 2.28
C LEU A 14 1.19 -0.94 2.16
N GLN A 15 0.25 -1.86 2.41
CA GLN A 15 -1.18 -1.55 2.47
C GLN A 15 -1.50 -0.52 3.56
N LYS A 16 -0.92 -0.66 4.77
CA LYS A 16 -1.05 0.34 5.83
C LYS A 16 -0.47 1.70 5.46
N ARG A 17 0.59 1.73 4.65
CA ARG A 17 1.19 2.98 4.15
C ARG A 17 0.30 3.63 3.10
N ALA A 18 -0.23 2.87 2.13
CA ALA A 18 -1.22 3.35 1.17
C ALA A 18 -2.42 3.97 1.89
N LYS A 19 -2.97 3.26 2.88
CA LYS A 19 -4.11 3.74 3.67
C LYS A 19 -3.82 5.05 4.41
N ARG A 20 -2.64 5.19 5.02
CA ARG A 20 -2.26 6.45 5.70
C ARG A 20 -2.18 7.64 4.75
N ILE A 21 -1.72 7.43 3.52
CA ILE A 21 -1.66 8.46 2.49
C ILE A 21 -3.08 8.83 2.05
N TYR A 22 -3.91 7.84 1.78
CA TYR A 22 -5.32 8.03 1.42
C TYR A 22 -6.08 8.80 2.50
N ASP A 23 -6.01 8.35 3.76
CA ASP A 23 -6.69 8.98 4.89
C ASP A 23 -6.19 10.43 5.07
N ALA A 24 -4.91 10.71 4.84
CA ALA A 24 -4.37 12.08 4.88
C ALA A 24 -4.89 12.97 3.75
N GLY A 25 -5.16 12.40 2.57
CA GLY A 25 -5.74 13.11 1.44
C GLY A 25 -7.24 13.38 1.63
N GLU A 26 -7.99 12.42 2.13
CA GLU A 26 -9.41 12.57 2.48
C GLU A 26 -9.64 13.72 3.47
N LEU A 27 -8.75 13.88 4.46
CA LEU A 27 -8.82 14.98 5.42
C LEU A 27 -8.66 16.37 4.78
N MET A 28 -8.19 16.44 3.54
CA MET A 28 -8.04 17.68 2.77
C MET A 28 -9.28 17.98 1.92
N VAL A 29 -10.19 17.03 1.75
CA VAL A 29 -11.41 17.16 0.95
C VAL A 29 -12.48 17.94 1.73
N GLY A 30 -13.23 18.79 1.05
CA GLY A 30 -14.41 19.47 1.62
C GLY A 30 -14.11 20.65 2.56
N LYS A 31 -12.85 21.02 2.75
CA LYS A 31 -12.42 22.25 3.44
C LYS A 31 -11.25 22.90 2.72
N GLU A 32 -10.99 24.18 2.98
CA GLU A 32 -9.73 24.80 2.56
C GLU A 32 -8.63 24.44 3.57
N PRO A 33 -7.63 23.62 3.20
CA PRO A 33 -6.61 23.20 4.14
C PRO A 33 -5.56 24.29 4.35
N THR A 34 -5.13 24.42 5.60
CA THR A 34 -4.08 25.35 6.01
C THR A 34 -2.74 25.02 5.34
N LYS A 35 -1.82 25.99 5.31
CA LYS A 35 -0.46 25.79 4.78
C LYS A 35 0.26 24.62 5.48
N THR A 36 0.05 24.45 6.78
CA THR A 36 0.66 23.36 7.57
C THR A 36 0.10 21.99 7.17
N GLU A 37 -1.21 21.88 6.98
CA GLU A 37 -1.85 20.63 6.53
C GLU A 37 -1.38 20.26 5.12
N ARG A 38 -1.30 21.22 4.19
CA ARG A 38 -0.77 20.99 2.84
C ARG A 38 0.67 20.49 2.86
N THR A 39 1.54 21.10 3.67
CA THR A 39 2.93 20.66 3.80
C THR A 39 3.03 19.24 4.38
N ARG A 40 2.25 18.92 5.42
CA ARG A 40 2.22 17.57 5.99
C ARG A 40 1.74 16.54 4.98
N PHE A 41 0.66 16.85 4.25
CA PHE A 41 0.16 15.97 3.21
C PHE A 41 1.21 15.72 2.13
N ARG A 42 1.89 16.77 1.62
CA ARG A 42 2.97 16.60 0.62
C ARG A 42 4.11 15.69 1.10
N ILE A 43 4.51 15.81 2.37
CA ILE A 43 5.56 14.94 2.95
C ILE A 43 5.09 13.49 2.97
N ILE A 44 3.84 13.24 3.39
CA ILE A 44 3.26 11.89 3.44
C ILE A 44 3.08 11.33 2.02
N TYR A 45 2.57 12.14 1.09
CA TYR A 45 2.34 11.76 -0.30
C TYR A 45 3.63 11.47 -1.06
N ALA A 46 4.74 12.17 -0.76
CA ALA A 46 6.05 11.84 -1.32
C ALA A 46 6.48 10.41 -0.98
N THR A 47 5.97 9.85 0.13
CA THR A 47 6.21 8.45 0.48
C THR A 47 5.38 7.46 -0.36
N SER A 48 4.48 7.91 -1.24
CA SER A 48 3.80 7.06 -2.22
C SER A 48 4.73 6.64 -3.37
N GLU A 49 5.86 7.33 -3.54
CA GLU A 49 6.85 7.02 -4.57
C GLU A 49 7.32 5.57 -4.41
N ASN A 50 7.24 4.81 -5.50
CA ASN A 50 7.54 3.37 -5.57
C ASN A 50 6.60 2.42 -4.80
N LEU A 51 5.55 2.91 -4.13
CA LEU A 51 4.67 2.06 -3.32
C LEU A 51 4.06 0.89 -4.12
N ASN A 52 3.62 1.18 -5.35
CA ASN A 52 3.09 0.16 -6.27
C ASN A 52 4.16 -0.85 -6.70
N THR A 53 5.34 -0.37 -7.08
CA THR A 53 6.47 -1.22 -7.47
C THR A 53 6.91 -2.14 -6.33
N ASP A 54 7.00 -1.61 -5.12
CA ASP A 54 7.35 -2.38 -3.92
C ASP A 54 6.29 -3.44 -3.63
N PHE A 55 5.01 -3.09 -3.76
CA PHE A 55 3.90 -4.01 -3.56
C PHE A 55 3.93 -5.17 -4.55
N GLU A 56 4.02 -4.88 -5.85
CA GLU A 56 4.08 -5.92 -6.89
C GLU A 56 5.33 -6.81 -6.75
N SER A 57 6.45 -6.26 -6.28
CA SER A 57 7.64 -7.04 -5.95
C SER A 57 7.37 -8.06 -4.84
N GLN A 58 6.72 -7.65 -3.74
CA GLN A 58 6.36 -8.58 -2.66
C GLN A 58 5.28 -9.59 -3.08
N LEU A 59 4.28 -9.15 -3.85
CA LEU A 59 3.23 -10.02 -4.36
C LEU A 59 3.80 -11.09 -5.31
N SER A 60 4.80 -10.74 -6.12
CA SER A 60 5.52 -11.72 -6.94
C SER A 60 6.26 -12.77 -6.07
N VAL A 61 6.80 -12.39 -4.91
CA VAL A 61 7.42 -13.35 -3.97
C VAL A 61 6.38 -14.30 -3.41
N ILE A 62 5.21 -13.80 -3.01
CA ILE A 62 4.08 -14.62 -2.56
C ILE A 62 3.68 -15.62 -3.65
N ASN A 63 3.41 -15.14 -4.86
CA ASN A 63 2.99 -15.97 -6.00
C ASN A 63 3.98 -17.10 -6.32
N ARG A 64 5.29 -16.85 -6.23
CA ARG A 64 6.33 -17.86 -6.47
C ARG A 64 6.43 -18.94 -5.39
N ASN A 65 5.91 -18.66 -4.19
CA ASN A 65 5.94 -19.59 -3.07
C ASN A 65 4.59 -20.31 -2.86
N MET A 66 3.48 -19.77 -3.37
CA MET A 66 2.17 -20.43 -3.40
C MET A 66 2.26 -21.72 -4.22
N GLY A 67 2.18 -22.87 -3.55
CA GLY A 67 2.33 -24.19 -4.17
C GLY A 67 3.52 -25.00 -3.64
N LYS A 68 4.38 -24.40 -2.81
CA LYS A 68 5.37 -25.16 -2.06
C LYS A 68 4.69 -25.93 -0.91
N PRO A 69 5.15 -27.17 -0.60
CA PRO A 69 4.63 -27.92 0.54
C PRO A 69 4.76 -27.14 1.85
N GLY A 70 3.69 -27.10 2.65
CA GLY A 70 3.67 -26.41 3.94
C GLY A 70 3.47 -24.90 3.87
N VAL A 71 3.25 -24.32 2.69
CA VAL A 71 2.92 -22.90 2.53
C VAL A 71 1.41 -22.71 2.51
N GLU A 72 0.92 -21.80 3.38
CA GLU A 72 -0.48 -21.37 3.39
C GLU A 72 -0.82 -20.65 2.10
N VAL A 73 -1.94 -21.02 1.46
CA VAL A 73 -2.44 -20.34 0.26
C VAL A 73 -3.09 -19.02 0.68
N VAL A 74 -2.69 -17.93 0.03
CA VAL A 74 -3.31 -16.61 0.18
C VAL A 74 -4.02 -16.21 -1.10
N ASP A 75 -5.06 -15.39 -0.99
CA ASP A 75 -5.75 -14.82 -2.13
C ASP A 75 -4.97 -13.60 -2.66
N ALA A 76 -4.02 -13.86 -3.56
CA ALA A 76 -3.16 -12.83 -4.13
C ALA A 76 -3.92 -11.77 -4.94
N ASP A 77 -5.02 -12.16 -5.60
CA ASP A 77 -5.84 -11.24 -6.38
C ASP A 77 -6.60 -10.30 -5.47
N LYS A 78 -7.16 -10.81 -4.37
CA LYS A 78 -7.78 -9.96 -3.35
C LYS A 78 -6.79 -8.99 -2.71
N LEU A 79 -5.56 -9.45 -2.40
CA LEU A 79 -4.52 -8.56 -1.86
C LEU A 79 -4.21 -7.40 -2.81
N ARG A 80 -4.16 -7.68 -4.12
CA ARG A 80 -3.96 -6.67 -5.16
C ARG A 80 -5.15 -5.71 -5.24
N GLU A 81 -6.38 -6.23 -5.31
CA GLU A 81 -7.60 -5.42 -5.37
C GLU A 81 -7.72 -4.45 -4.18
N ASP A 82 -7.49 -4.95 -2.96
CA ASP A 82 -7.52 -4.15 -1.73
C ASP A 82 -6.46 -3.04 -1.76
N PHE A 83 -5.26 -3.34 -2.27
CA PHE A 83 -4.19 -2.36 -2.38
C PHE A 83 -4.47 -1.31 -3.47
N GLU A 84 -4.83 -1.73 -4.67
CA GLU A 84 -5.08 -0.87 -5.82
C GLU A 84 -6.22 0.12 -5.56
N THR A 85 -7.30 -0.34 -4.92
CA THR A 85 -8.44 0.52 -4.54
C THR A 85 -7.97 1.73 -3.72
N VAL A 86 -7.10 1.50 -2.73
CA VAL A 86 -6.58 2.56 -1.86
C VAL A 86 -5.48 3.37 -2.56
N TYR A 87 -4.58 2.71 -3.29
CA TYR A 87 -3.46 3.34 -3.97
C TYR A 87 -3.92 4.30 -5.07
N PHE A 88 -4.86 3.88 -5.92
CA PHE A 88 -5.42 4.77 -6.94
C PHE A 88 -6.22 5.93 -6.33
N GLY A 89 -6.88 5.70 -5.19
CA GLY A 89 -7.48 6.76 -4.40
C GLY A 89 -6.47 7.84 -3.98
N CYS A 90 -5.23 7.46 -3.63
CA CYS A 90 -4.18 8.41 -3.28
C CYS A 90 -3.83 9.35 -4.44
N ASN A 91 -3.82 8.85 -5.68
CA ASN A 91 -3.47 9.64 -6.88
C ASN A 91 -4.49 10.74 -7.19
N ILE A 92 -5.71 10.67 -6.64
CA ILE A 92 -6.71 11.73 -6.77
C ILE A 92 -6.31 12.98 -5.96
N PHE A 93 -5.57 12.79 -4.87
CA PHE A 93 -5.16 13.88 -3.97
C PHE A 93 -3.81 14.51 -4.33
N GLY A 94 -3.03 13.85 -5.19
CA GLY A 94 -1.66 14.21 -5.58
C GLY A 94 -1.53 15.45 -6.43
#